data_AF-B1XRE9-F1
#
_entry.id   AF-B1XRE9-F1
#
_cell.length_a   1.000
_cell.length_b   1.000
_cell.length_c   1.000
_cell.angle_alpha   90.00
_cell.angle_beta   90.00
_cell.angle_gamma   90.00
#
_symmetry.space_group_name_H-M   'P 1'
#
loop_
_entity.id
_entity.type
_entity.pdbx_description
1 polymer ?
#
loop_
_entity_poly.entity_id
_entity_poly.type
_entity_poly.pdbx_seq_one_letter_code
_entity_poly.pdbx_strand_id
1 'polypeptide(L)'
;MINIITRRPQEEQFLSTAEVGFNNLAFGEEESVGTDLRYGISGKEGNVDYRLSLSRTTTGDFYDAEGDLIPTDNRTLDNTESLGLLAKLGIDIDEAQRLEFNFTYNSDDRDIEILPVPNSDPNGKTLATRRTIGFSGATDPEIRSLSTYLTYTHDNLFLDSQVDVQAYYRNSFQSGIPSDARNDFFFDAIVLTRAEEEAFGGQLQIDTPLAENANLLWGADFEFQKNGASVTEEADPVAFDQDGIFRTIN
;
A
#
# COMPACT_ATOMS: atom_id res chain seq x y z
N MET A 1 4.14 7.55 -14.75
CA MET A 1 4.32 8.41 -13.57
C MET A 1 2.94 8.78 -13.07
N ILE A 2 2.56 8.36 -11.86
CA ILE A 2 1.34 8.83 -11.20
C ILE A 2 1.79 9.85 -10.16
N ASN A 3 1.39 11.11 -10.33
CA ASN A 3 1.70 12.18 -9.39
C ASN A 3 0.54 12.31 -8.40
N ILE A 4 0.74 11.88 -7.15
CA ILE A 4 -0.28 11.98 -6.11
C ILE A 4 -0.08 13.29 -5.34
N ILE A 5 -0.77 14.35 -5.79
CA ILE A 5 -0.81 15.63 -5.07
C ILE A 5 -1.83 15.50 -3.94
N THR A 6 -1.32 15.22 -2.74
CA THR A 6 -2.14 15.08 -1.53
C THR A 6 -2.54 16.46 -1.01
N ARG A 7 -3.84 16.68 -0.77
CA ARG A 7 -4.45 18.00 -0.45
C ARG A 7 -3.68 18.75 0.67
N ARG A 8 -3.42 20.05 0.45
CA ARG A 8 -2.88 20.99 1.44
C ARG A 8 -4.03 21.69 2.19
N PRO A 9 -3.91 21.98 3.49
CA PRO A 9 -4.89 22.81 4.20
C PRO A 9 -4.88 24.22 3.59
N GLN A 10 -6.04 24.73 3.17
CA GLN A 10 -6.17 26.07 2.57
C GLN A 10 -6.66 27.15 3.55
N GLU A 11 -7.11 26.78 4.77
CA GLU A 11 -7.71 27.72 5.73
C GLU A 11 -7.00 27.67 7.09
N GLU A 12 -6.88 28.83 7.76
CA GLU A 12 -6.41 28.99 9.15
C GLU A 12 -7.45 28.47 10.16
N GLN A 13 -7.97 27.27 9.94
CA GLN A 13 -8.97 26.66 10.81
C GLN A 13 -8.65 25.18 11.01
N PHE A 14 -8.78 24.74 12.26
CA PHE A 14 -8.78 23.32 12.56
C PHE A 14 -10.01 22.67 11.94
N LEU A 15 -9.77 21.66 11.11
CA LEU A 15 -10.79 20.82 10.50
C LEU A 15 -10.62 19.39 11.02
N SER A 16 -11.72 18.80 11.49
CA SER A 16 -11.84 17.38 11.77
C SER A 16 -12.93 16.80 10.87
N THR A 17 -12.68 15.61 10.32
CA THR A 17 -13.60 14.91 9.43
C THR A 17 -13.65 13.44 9.82
N ALA A 18 -14.85 12.92 10.00
CA ALA A 18 -15.12 11.50 10.18
C ALA A 18 -16.06 11.04 9.06
N GLU A 19 -15.74 9.91 8.44
CA GLU A 19 -16.55 9.29 7.40
C GLU A 19 -16.73 7.81 7.75
N VAL A 20 -17.96 7.34 7.56
CA VAL A 20 -18.35 5.94 7.74
C VAL A 20 -19.15 5.54 6.51
N GLY A 21 -18.67 4.52 5.81
CA GLY A 21 -19.30 3.92 4.64
C GLY A 21 -19.57 2.44 4.87
N PHE A 22 -20.59 1.94 4.18
CA PHE A 22 -20.91 0.52 4.12
C PHE A 22 -21.23 0.18 2.67
N ASN A 23 -20.76 -0.97 2.21
CA ASN A 23 -21.11 -1.54 0.92
C ASN A 23 -21.53 -3.00 1.12
N ASN A 24 -22.43 -3.46 0.27
CA ASN A 24 -22.82 -4.85 0.22
C ASN A 24 -22.69 -5.28 -1.24
N LEU A 25 -21.90 -6.33 -1.48
CA LEU A 25 -21.60 -6.83 -2.81
C LEU A 25 -22.56 -7.95 -3.25
N ALA A 26 -23.26 -8.59 -2.31
CA ALA A 26 -24.27 -9.62 -2.57
C ALA A 26 -25.43 -9.57 -1.54
N PHE A 27 -26.63 -9.21 -2.02
CA PHE A 27 -27.81 -9.10 -1.16
C PHE A 27 -28.18 -10.44 -0.50
N GLY A 28 -28.18 -10.47 0.83
CA GLY A 28 -28.51 -11.67 1.62
C GLY A 28 -27.29 -12.42 2.17
N GLU A 29 -26.09 -12.09 1.70
CA GLU A 29 -24.83 -12.66 2.15
C GLU A 29 -24.14 -11.70 3.12
N GLU A 30 -24.07 -12.05 4.40
CA GLU A 30 -23.49 -11.19 5.44
C GLU A 30 -21.98 -11.00 5.24
N GLU A 31 -21.30 -12.02 4.76
CA GLU A 31 -19.86 -12.04 4.49
C GLU A 31 -19.47 -11.17 3.28
N SER A 32 -20.44 -10.70 2.48
CA SER A 32 -20.20 -9.77 1.36
C SER A 32 -20.15 -8.29 1.78
N VAL A 33 -20.42 -8.01 3.05
CA VAL A 33 -20.50 -6.63 3.56
C VAL A 33 -19.09 -6.08 3.79
N GLY A 34 -18.82 -4.94 3.18
CA GLY A 34 -17.64 -4.14 3.45
C GLY A 34 -17.96 -2.90 4.29
N THR A 35 -16.93 -2.38 4.95
CA THR A 35 -17.00 -1.16 5.76
C THR A 35 -15.86 -0.23 5.37
N ASP A 36 -16.11 1.07 5.44
CA ASP A 36 -15.12 2.11 5.22
C ASP A 36 -15.17 3.07 6.40
N LEU A 37 -14.06 3.21 7.11
CA LEU A 37 -13.91 4.15 8.21
C LEU A 37 -12.76 5.08 7.88
N ARG A 38 -13.01 6.39 7.84
CA ARG A 38 -11.97 7.40 7.70
C ARG A 38 -12.09 8.44 8.80
N TYR A 39 -10.95 8.81 9.37
CA TYR A 39 -10.85 9.94 10.29
C TYR A 39 -9.66 10.80 9.93
N GLY A 40 -9.87 12.10 9.82
CA GLY A 40 -8.82 13.03 9.46
C GLY A 40 -8.89 14.32 10.25
N ILE A 41 -7.72 14.89 10.53
CA ILE A 41 -7.56 16.23 11.07
C ILE A 41 -6.60 17.03 10.19
N SER A 42 -6.83 18.32 10.08
CA SER A 42 -5.90 19.23 9.41
C SER A 42 -6.07 20.66 9.90
N GLY A 43 -5.05 21.48 9.72
CA GLY A 43 -5.14 22.90 10.00
C GLY A 43 -3.86 23.62 9.63
N LYS A 44 -3.91 24.95 9.75
CA LYS A 44 -2.75 25.84 9.70
C LYS A 44 -2.81 26.79 10.89
N GLU A 45 -1.70 26.90 11.62
CA GLU A 45 -1.53 27.85 12.73
C GLU A 45 -0.19 28.58 12.55
N GLY A 46 -0.27 29.88 12.29
CA GLY A 46 0.90 30.70 11.99
C GLY A 46 1.68 30.13 10.81
N ASN A 47 2.93 29.78 11.07
CA ASN A 47 3.87 29.26 10.08
C ASN A 47 3.89 27.73 9.98
N VAL A 48 2.95 27.03 10.62
CA VAL A 48 2.88 25.56 10.62
C VAL A 48 1.55 25.09 10.04
N ASP A 49 1.58 24.14 9.12
CA ASP A 49 0.40 23.44 8.62
C ASP A 49 0.55 21.93 8.79
N TYR A 50 -0.55 21.23 9.04
CA TYR A 50 -0.54 19.79 9.28
C TYR A 50 -1.77 19.09 8.72
N ARG A 51 -1.60 17.80 8.45
CA ARG A 51 -2.70 16.88 8.13
C ARG A 51 -2.38 15.49 8.64
N LEU A 52 -3.34 14.86 9.30
CA LEU A 52 -3.31 13.45 9.67
C LEU A 52 -4.59 12.80 9.13
N SER A 53 -4.46 11.63 8.52
CA SER A 53 -5.59 10.84 8.02
C SER A 53 -5.36 9.38 8.37
N LEU A 54 -6.39 8.74 8.92
CA LEU A 54 -6.47 7.33 9.21
C LEU A 54 -7.62 6.73 8.41
N SER A 55 -7.43 5.55 7.85
CA SER A 55 -8.48 4.79 7.20
C SER A 55 -8.40 3.31 7.53
N ARG A 56 -9.55 2.67 7.67
CA ARG A 56 -9.72 1.22 7.72
C ARG A 56 -10.85 0.84 6.78
N THR A 57 -10.56 -0.02 5.83
CA THR A 57 -11.55 -0.54 4.87
C THR A 57 -11.58 -2.05 5.01
N THR A 58 -12.77 -2.63 5.14
CA THR A 58 -12.95 -4.08 5.04
C THR A 58 -13.70 -4.36 3.76
N THR A 59 -13.22 -5.32 2.97
CA THR A 59 -13.90 -5.81 1.77
C THR A 59 -14.31 -7.25 2.02
N GLY A 60 -15.60 -7.52 1.92
CA GLY A 60 -16.15 -8.87 2.09
C GLY A 60 -15.92 -9.77 0.87
N ASP A 61 -16.50 -10.96 0.94
CA ASP A 61 -16.45 -11.98 -0.11
C ASP A 61 -17.22 -11.56 -1.36
N PHE A 62 -16.75 -12.04 -2.52
CA PHE A 62 -17.44 -11.82 -3.79
C PHE A 62 -18.28 -13.04 -4.16
N TYR A 63 -19.46 -12.77 -4.72
CA TYR A 63 -20.41 -13.79 -5.14
C TYR A 63 -20.85 -13.51 -6.58
N ASP A 64 -21.17 -14.58 -7.30
CA ASP A 64 -21.79 -14.45 -8.61
C ASP A 64 -23.30 -14.18 -8.53
N ALA A 65 -23.95 -14.03 -9.68
CA ALA A 65 -25.38 -13.74 -9.75
C ALA A 65 -26.27 -14.92 -9.30
N GLU A 66 -25.71 -16.12 -9.16
CA GLU A 66 -26.39 -17.33 -8.70
C GLU A 66 -26.25 -17.50 -7.17
N GLY A 67 -25.42 -16.67 -6.52
CA GLY A 67 -25.13 -16.72 -5.08
C GLY A 67 -23.95 -17.62 -4.73
N ASP A 68 -23.15 -18.04 -5.71
CA ASP A 68 -21.96 -18.86 -5.46
C ASP A 68 -20.73 -17.99 -5.21
N LEU A 69 -19.89 -18.40 -4.25
CA LEU A 69 -18.62 -17.73 -3.94
C LEU A 69 -17.69 -17.73 -5.15
N ILE A 70 -17.09 -16.57 -5.44
CA ILE A 70 -16.08 -16.41 -6.48
C ILE A 70 -14.69 -16.60 -5.84
N PRO A 71 -13.92 -17.63 -6.21
CA PRO A 71 -12.55 -17.75 -5.76
C PRO A 71 -11.70 -16.67 -6.44
N THR A 72 -10.94 -15.91 -5.67
CA THR A 72 -9.96 -14.97 -6.23
C THR A 72 -8.54 -15.47 -5.96
N ASP A 73 -7.70 -15.41 -6.99
CA ASP A 73 -6.25 -15.55 -6.88
C ASP A 73 -5.56 -14.22 -6.55
N ASN A 74 -6.34 -13.14 -6.43
CA ASN A 74 -5.84 -11.79 -6.25
C ASN A 74 -5.60 -11.47 -4.78
N ARG A 75 -4.43 -10.91 -4.49
CA ARG A 75 -3.92 -10.73 -3.12
C ARG A 75 -4.71 -9.71 -2.29
N THR A 76 -5.48 -8.80 -2.90
CA THR A 76 -6.07 -7.64 -2.21
C THR A 76 -7.52 -7.30 -2.61
N LEU A 77 -8.25 -8.21 -3.24
CA LEU A 77 -9.58 -7.89 -3.79
C LEU A 77 -10.73 -8.19 -2.83
N ASP A 78 -10.82 -9.40 -2.32
CA ASP A 78 -11.88 -9.92 -1.45
C ASP A 78 -11.29 -10.37 -0.11
N ASN A 79 -12.14 -10.45 0.90
CA ASN A 79 -11.77 -10.78 2.28
C ASN A 79 -10.49 -10.06 2.77
N THR A 80 -10.43 -8.76 2.47
CA THR A 80 -9.24 -7.93 2.70
C THR A 80 -9.56 -6.85 3.73
N GLU A 81 -8.65 -6.65 4.68
CA GLU A 81 -8.62 -5.48 5.55
C GLU A 81 -7.50 -4.55 5.10
N SER A 82 -7.87 -3.33 4.69
CA SER A 82 -6.94 -2.29 4.28
C SER A 82 -6.80 -1.23 5.37
N LEU A 83 -5.58 -0.99 5.83
CA LEU A 83 -5.25 0.12 6.74
C LEU A 83 -4.48 1.20 6.00
N GLY A 84 -4.82 2.46 6.25
CA GLY A 84 -4.15 3.61 5.67
C GLY A 84 -3.83 4.68 6.71
N LEU A 85 -2.61 5.21 6.65
CA LEU A 85 -2.14 6.32 7.46
C LEU A 85 -1.43 7.33 6.55
N LEU A 86 -1.86 8.59 6.62
CA LEU A 86 -1.18 9.72 5.98
C LEU A 86 -0.89 10.78 7.03
N ALA A 87 0.35 11.24 7.10
CA ALA A 87 0.75 12.37 7.91
C ALA A 87 1.52 13.39 7.07
N LYS A 88 1.23 14.67 7.29
CA LYS A 88 1.92 15.79 6.68
C LYS A 88 2.17 16.88 7.69
N LEU A 89 3.35 17.48 7.60
CA LEU A 89 3.74 18.64 8.38
C LEU A 89 4.49 19.60 7.47
N GLY A 90 4.06 20.84 7.41
CA GLY A 90 4.71 21.94 6.71
C GLY A 90 5.11 23.02 7.70
N ILE A 91 6.30 23.59 7.53
CA ILE A 91 6.80 24.72 8.31
C ILE A 91 7.34 25.76 7.34
N ASP A 92 6.70 26.93 7.32
CA ASP A 92 7.21 28.14 6.71
C ASP A 92 8.30 28.70 7.65
N ILE A 93 9.58 28.53 7.33
CA ILE A 93 10.70 29.00 8.18
C ILE A 93 10.76 30.54 8.13
N ASP A 94 10.56 31.09 6.93
CA ASP A 94 10.36 32.51 6.65
C ASP A 94 9.54 32.65 5.34
N GLU A 95 9.47 33.86 4.76
CA GLU A 95 8.72 34.12 3.52
C GLU A 95 9.29 33.42 2.28
N ALA A 96 10.55 32.97 2.33
CA ALA A 96 11.27 32.36 1.22
C ALA A 96 11.58 30.88 1.46
N GLN A 97 11.50 30.39 2.69
CA GLN A 97 11.93 29.04 3.07
C GLN A 97 10.79 28.20 3.62
N ARG A 98 10.68 26.97 3.11
CA ARG A 98 9.70 26.01 3.60
C ARG A 98 10.29 24.61 3.77
N LEU A 99 9.92 23.94 4.85
CA LEU A 99 10.21 22.54 5.11
C LEU A 99 8.91 21.74 5.13
N GLU A 100 8.80 20.70 4.32
CA GLU A 100 7.65 19.79 4.27
C GLU A 100 8.07 18.36 4.55
N PHE A 101 7.40 17.72 5.50
CA PHE A 101 7.47 16.30 5.79
C PHE A 101 6.17 15.62 5.35
N ASN A 102 6.29 14.49 4.65
CA ASN A 102 5.17 13.66 4.26
C ASN A 102 5.48 12.21 4.65
N PHE A 103 4.50 11.53 5.22
CA PHE A 103 4.56 10.12 5.56
C PHE A 103 3.26 9.45 5.10
N THR A 104 3.39 8.30 4.46
CA THR A 104 2.27 7.44 4.08
C THR A 104 2.59 6.00 4.44
N TYR A 105 1.61 5.31 4.98
CA TYR A 105 1.63 3.87 5.22
C TYR A 105 0.31 3.28 4.75
N ASN A 106 0.37 2.18 4.00
CA ASN A 106 -0.80 1.39 3.69
C ASN A 106 -0.47 -0.10 3.87
N SER A 107 -1.39 -0.87 4.46
CA SER A 107 -1.37 -2.33 4.44
C SER A 107 -2.68 -2.85 3.89
N ASP A 108 -2.61 -3.95 3.17
CA ASP A 108 -3.74 -4.77 2.74
C ASP A 108 -3.44 -6.19 3.26
N ASP A 109 -4.16 -6.58 4.30
CA ASP A 109 -4.05 -7.88 4.96
C ASP A 109 -5.21 -8.77 4.48
N ARG A 110 -4.92 -10.02 4.12
CA ARG A 110 -5.95 -10.96 3.64
C ARG A 110 -5.96 -12.24 4.47
N ASP A 111 -7.09 -12.49 5.12
CA ASP A 111 -7.39 -13.79 5.68
C ASP A 111 -7.80 -14.73 4.55
N ILE A 112 -7.04 -15.81 4.34
CA ILE A 112 -7.38 -16.78 3.29
C ILE A 112 -8.42 -17.71 3.85
N GLU A 113 -9.66 -17.46 3.48
CA GLU A 113 -10.80 -18.28 3.87
C GLU A 113 -11.49 -18.93 2.69
N ILE A 114 -11.06 -18.68 1.46
CA ILE A 114 -11.68 -19.20 0.24
C ILE A 114 -10.63 -19.93 -0.59
N LEU A 115 -10.92 -21.18 -0.94
CA LEU A 115 -10.09 -21.95 -1.87
C LEU A 115 -10.93 -22.48 -3.03
N PRO A 116 -10.36 -22.51 -4.25
CA PRO A 116 -11.01 -23.18 -5.37
C PRO A 116 -11.13 -24.67 -5.06
N VAL A 117 -12.31 -25.24 -5.33
CA VAL A 117 -12.55 -26.68 -5.24
C VAL A 117 -11.99 -27.32 -6.52
N PRO A 118 -10.98 -28.20 -6.42
CA PRO A 118 -10.39 -28.84 -7.60
C PRO A 118 -11.42 -29.64 -8.39
N ASN A 119 -11.41 -29.53 -9.72
CA ASN A 119 -12.31 -30.24 -10.63
C ASN A 119 -13.82 -30.03 -10.34
N SER A 120 -14.19 -28.86 -9.81
CA SER A 120 -15.55 -28.57 -9.34
C SER A 120 -16.63 -28.54 -10.43
N ASP A 121 -16.29 -28.27 -11.69
CA ASP A 121 -17.27 -28.33 -12.78
C ASP A 121 -16.66 -28.72 -14.15
N PRO A 122 -17.21 -29.74 -14.83
CA PRO A 122 -16.87 -30.05 -16.22
C PRO A 122 -17.34 -29.00 -17.26
N ASN A 123 -18.19 -28.02 -16.89
CA ASN A 123 -18.64 -26.93 -17.78
C ASN A 123 -17.83 -25.62 -17.63
N GLY A 124 -16.81 -25.60 -16.76
CA GLY A 124 -15.86 -24.50 -16.64
C GLY A 124 -16.10 -23.51 -15.50
N LYS A 125 -17.06 -23.75 -14.59
CA LYS A 125 -17.26 -22.95 -13.37
C LYS A 125 -16.41 -23.48 -12.20
N THR A 126 -15.37 -22.75 -11.80
CA THR A 126 -14.63 -23.11 -10.58
C THR A 126 -15.45 -22.71 -9.35
N LEU A 127 -15.95 -23.70 -8.60
CA LEU A 127 -16.59 -23.46 -7.31
C LEU A 127 -15.54 -23.15 -6.24
N ALA A 128 -15.90 -22.33 -5.26
CA ALA A 128 -15.08 -22.09 -4.08
C ALA A 128 -15.69 -22.75 -2.84
N THR A 129 -14.85 -23.13 -1.88
CA THR A 129 -15.30 -23.54 -0.54
C THR A 129 -14.64 -22.66 0.49
N ARG A 130 -15.37 -22.39 1.59
CA ARG A 130 -14.74 -21.77 2.76
C ARG A 130 -13.81 -22.76 3.45
N ARG A 131 -12.53 -22.42 3.51
CA ARG A 131 -11.48 -23.11 4.26
C ARG A 131 -10.43 -22.10 4.67
N THR A 132 -10.37 -21.80 5.96
CA THR A 132 -9.31 -20.96 6.53
C THR A 132 -7.96 -21.66 6.39
N ILE A 133 -6.97 -20.96 5.83
CA ILE A 133 -5.57 -21.38 5.88
C ILE A 133 -4.89 -20.64 7.02
N GLY A 134 -4.41 -21.39 8.01
CA GLY A 134 -3.54 -20.85 9.05
C GLY A 134 -2.08 -20.78 8.59
N PHE A 135 -1.31 -19.86 9.15
CA PHE A 135 0.12 -19.73 8.85
C PHE A 135 0.96 -20.04 10.09
N SER A 136 2.05 -20.80 9.91
CA SER A 136 2.94 -21.20 11.00
C SER A 136 4.39 -21.16 10.53
N GLY A 137 5.15 -20.18 11.00
CA GLY A 137 6.54 -19.98 10.55
C GLY A 137 6.66 -19.44 9.12
N ALA A 138 5.54 -19.10 8.49
CA ALA A 138 5.44 -18.36 7.23
C ALA A 138 5.05 -16.91 7.50
N THR A 139 5.22 -16.07 6.48
CA THR A 139 4.65 -14.72 6.51
C THR A 139 3.21 -14.75 6.01
N ASP A 140 2.30 -14.13 6.75
CA ASP A 140 0.90 -13.98 6.34
C ASP A 140 0.80 -13.23 5.01
N PRO A 141 -0.26 -13.44 4.22
CA PRO A 141 -0.51 -12.68 2.99
C PRO A 141 -0.79 -11.21 3.34
N GLU A 142 0.11 -10.34 2.90
CA GLU A 142 0.03 -8.90 3.15
C GLU A 142 0.65 -8.17 1.95
N ILE A 143 0.06 -7.04 1.55
CA ILE A 143 0.77 -6.03 0.77
C ILE A 143 0.91 -4.79 1.61
N ARG A 144 2.14 -4.31 1.77
CA ARG A 144 2.45 -3.15 2.60
C ARG A 144 3.31 -2.16 1.85
N SER A 145 2.96 -0.89 1.96
CA SER A 145 3.75 0.21 1.43
C SER A 145 3.97 1.27 2.50
N LEU A 146 5.21 1.73 2.61
CA LEU A 146 5.60 2.85 3.45
C LEU A 146 6.41 3.82 2.62
N SER A 147 6.09 5.10 2.68
CA SER A 147 6.90 6.14 2.05
C SER A 147 6.98 7.40 2.89
N THR A 148 8.17 7.97 2.93
CA THR A 148 8.49 9.18 3.66
C THR A 148 9.24 10.13 2.74
N TYR A 149 8.87 11.41 2.76
CA TYR A 149 9.54 12.46 2.00
C TYR A 149 9.82 13.65 2.92
N LEU A 150 11.01 14.21 2.80
CA LEU A 150 11.39 15.50 3.36
C LEU A 150 11.74 16.42 2.18
N THR A 151 11.08 17.57 2.09
CA THR A 151 11.33 18.57 1.06
C THR A 151 11.66 19.89 1.71
N TYR A 152 12.71 20.54 1.23
CA TYR A 152 13.08 21.91 1.60
C TYR A 152 13.09 22.75 0.34
N THR A 153 12.39 23.88 0.37
CA THR A 153 12.39 24.86 -0.70
C THR A 153 12.94 26.19 -0.19
N HIS A 154 13.74 26.85 -1.01
CA HIS A 154 14.24 28.20 -0.76
C HIS A 154 14.10 29.05 -2.02
N ASP A 155 13.25 30.07 -1.96
CA ASP A 155 13.06 31.05 -3.02
C ASP A 155 14.07 32.18 -2.89
N ASN A 156 14.48 32.79 -4.01
CA ASN A 156 15.38 33.95 -4.01
C ASN A 156 16.68 33.74 -3.20
N LEU A 157 17.27 32.54 -3.29
CA LEU A 157 18.61 32.27 -2.79
C LEU A 157 19.65 33.00 -3.68
N PHE A 158 20.95 32.72 -3.52
CA PHE A 158 22.04 33.28 -4.33
C PHE A 158 21.65 33.43 -5.82
N LEU A 159 21.97 34.58 -6.42
CA LEU A 159 21.60 34.90 -7.81
C LEU A 159 20.08 34.82 -8.08
N ASP A 160 19.25 35.14 -7.08
CA ASP A 160 17.79 35.04 -7.13
C ASP A 160 17.30 33.62 -7.50
N SER A 161 18.08 32.60 -7.15
CA SER A 161 17.77 31.21 -7.53
C SER A 161 16.69 30.60 -6.64
N GLN A 162 15.83 29.78 -7.22
CA GLN A 162 14.97 28.85 -6.48
C GLN A 162 15.72 27.54 -6.25
N VAL A 163 15.72 27.04 -5.02
CA VAL A 163 16.35 25.77 -4.64
C VAL A 163 15.33 24.82 -4.06
N ASP A 164 15.27 23.61 -4.60
CA ASP A 164 14.46 22.51 -4.11
C ASP A 164 15.37 21.34 -3.72
N VAL A 165 15.27 20.90 -2.48
CA VAL A 165 15.97 19.71 -1.97
C VAL A 165 14.92 18.72 -1.50
N GLN A 166 15.00 17.50 -2.01
CA GLN A 166 14.15 16.40 -1.58
C GLN A 166 15.01 15.22 -1.10
N ALA A 167 14.58 14.58 -0.02
CA ALA A 167 15.05 13.28 0.40
C ALA A 167 13.84 12.37 0.62
N TYR A 168 13.98 11.08 0.31
CA TYR A 168 12.91 10.11 0.51
C TYR A 168 13.42 8.76 0.99
N TYR A 169 12.51 8.02 1.61
CA TYR A 169 12.63 6.61 1.92
C TYR A 169 11.33 5.90 1.53
N ARG A 170 11.44 4.73 0.91
CA ARG A 170 10.32 3.88 0.52
C ARG A 170 10.62 2.43 0.91
N ASN A 171 9.63 1.75 1.47
CA ASN A 171 9.63 0.31 1.69
C ASN A 171 8.34 -0.26 1.07
N SER A 172 8.47 -1.32 0.30
CA SER A 172 7.35 -2.07 -0.24
C SER A 172 7.56 -3.53 0.12
N PHE A 173 6.56 -4.14 0.73
CA PHE A 173 6.55 -5.55 1.08
C PHE A 173 5.34 -6.20 0.45
N GLN A 174 5.52 -7.40 -0.09
CA GLN A 174 4.42 -8.22 -0.56
C GLN A 174 4.66 -9.67 -0.14
N SER A 175 3.65 -10.28 0.45
CA SER A 175 3.56 -11.70 0.76
C SER A 175 2.29 -12.26 0.12
N GLY A 176 2.37 -13.52 -0.32
CA GLY A 176 1.40 -14.08 -1.24
C GLY A 176 0.38 -14.96 -0.58
N ILE A 177 -0.59 -15.35 -1.38
CA ILE A 177 -1.47 -16.45 -1.03
C ILE A 177 -0.73 -17.74 -1.39
N PRO A 178 -0.73 -18.75 -0.51
CA PRO A 178 -0.26 -20.08 -0.85
C PRO A 178 -0.93 -20.60 -2.11
N SER A 179 -0.11 -21.08 -3.04
CA SER A 179 -0.55 -21.80 -4.22
C SER A 179 -0.14 -23.26 -4.09
N ASP A 180 -1.09 -24.16 -4.34
CA ASP A 180 -0.78 -25.57 -4.54
C ASP A 180 -0.20 -25.76 -5.94
N ALA A 181 1.12 -25.74 -6.05
CA ALA A 181 1.84 -25.90 -7.30
C ALA A 181 2.43 -27.32 -7.45
N ARG A 182 1.87 -28.31 -6.73
CA ARG A 182 2.27 -29.71 -6.90
C ARG A 182 1.95 -30.18 -8.32
N ASN A 183 2.90 -30.84 -8.98
CA ASN A 183 2.82 -31.21 -10.40
C ASN A 183 2.79 -30.05 -11.41
N ASP A 184 3.19 -28.84 -11.03
CA ASP A 184 3.42 -27.74 -11.98
C ASP A 184 4.83 -27.83 -12.61
N PHE A 185 5.08 -27.08 -13.67
CA PHE A 185 6.38 -27.06 -14.35
C PHE A 185 7.48 -26.39 -13.52
N PHE A 186 7.12 -25.40 -12.70
CA PHE A 186 8.08 -24.57 -11.96
C PHE A 186 8.32 -25.02 -10.51
N PHE A 187 7.36 -25.72 -9.91
CA PHE A 187 7.41 -26.17 -8.51
C PHE A 187 6.81 -27.58 -8.39
N ASP A 188 7.21 -28.31 -7.35
CA ASP A 188 6.54 -29.56 -6.93
C ASP A 188 6.24 -29.50 -5.43
N ALA A 189 5.60 -28.40 -5.02
CA ALA A 189 5.35 -28.07 -3.62
C ALA A 189 4.15 -27.11 -3.49
N ILE A 190 3.70 -26.92 -2.26
CA ILE A 190 2.78 -25.84 -1.91
C ILE A 190 3.64 -24.64 -1.53
N VAL A 191 3.47 -23.54 -2.26
CA VAL A 191 4.43 -22.43 -2.25
C VAL A 191 3.76 -21.10 -1.98
N LEU A 192 4.50 -20.21 -1.31
CA LEU A 192 4.17 -18.80 -1.15
C LEU A 192 5.38 -17.98 -1.55
N THR A 193 5.17 -16.90 -2.29
CA THR A 193 6.25 -15.98 -2.65
C THR A 193 6.09 -14.64 -1.95
N ARG A 194 7.17 -14.20 -1.31
CA ARG A 194 7.30 -12.87 -0.75
C ARG A 194 8.46 -12.10 -1.35
N ALA A 195 8.33 -10.79 -1.41
CA ALA A 195 9.38 -9.88 -1.83
C ALA A 195 9.32 -8.60 -0.99
N GLU A 196 10.49 -8.01 -0.77
CA GLU A 196 10.63 -6.72 -0.10
C GLU A 196 11.58 -5.84 -0.91
N GLU A 197 11.23 -4.58 -1.08
CA GLU A 197 12.04 -3.58 -1.76
C GLU A 197 12.17 -2.36 -0.87
N GLU A 198 13.40 -1.88 -0.73
CA GLU A 198 13.72 -0.65 -0.01
C GLU A 198 14.45 0.30 -0.94
N ALA A 199 14.09 1.58 -0.90
CA ALA A 199 14.81 2.62 -1.60
C ALA A 199 14.96 3.85 -0.73
N PHE A 200 16.14 4.46 -0.75
CA PHE A 200 16.33 5.82 -0.26
C PHE A 200 17.05 6.64 -1.33
N GLY A 201 16.73 7.92 -1.41
CA GLY A 201 17.33 8.78 -2.39
C GLY A 201 17.15 10.24 -2.06
N GLY A 202 17.72 11.07 -2.92
CA GLY A 202 17.59 12.50 -2.82
C GLY A 202 17.76 13.19 -4.15
N GLN A 203 17.23 14.39 -4.23
CA GLN A 203 17.28 15.25 -5.40
C GLN A 203 17.59 16.67 -4.93
N LEU A 204 18.51 17.32 -5.64
CA LEU A 204 18.75 18.75 -5.57
C LEU A 204 18.41 19.35 -6.94
N GLN A 205 17.61 20.40 -6.95
CA GLN A 205 17.28 21.18 -8.13
C GLN A 205 17.48 22.66 -7.82
N ILE A 206 18.09 23.39 -8.76
CA ILE A 206 18.38 24.81 -8.64
C ILE A 206 17.97 25.47 -9.96
N ASP A 207 17.04 26.42 -9.90
CA ASP A 207 16.63 27.27 -11.02
C ASP A 207 17.17 28.68 -10.82
N THR A 208 18.10 29.12 -11.67
CA THR A 208 18.74 30.43 -11.58
C THR A 208 18.34 31.32 -12.76
N PRO A 209 17.71 32.49 -12.53
CA PRO A 209 17.46 33.45 -13.59
C PRO A 209 18.79 34.06 -14.09
N LEU A 210 19.04 33.96 -15.40
CA LEU A 210 20.21 34.56 -16.06
C LEU A 210 19.89 35.90 -16.74
N ALA A 211 18.65 36.07 -17.20
CA ALA A 211 18.09 37.29 -17.79
C ALA A 211 16.55 37.25 -17.73
N GLU A 212 15.86 38.33 -18.13
CA GLU A 212 14.39 38.42 -18.10
C GLU A 212 13.65 37.24 -18.75
N ASN A 213 14.25 36.61 -19.77
CA ASN A 213 13.65 35.49 -20.51
C ASN A 213 14.57 34.27 -20.59
N ALA A 214 15.54 34.13 -19.67
CA ALA A 214 16.49 33.02 -19.68
C ALA A 214 16.80 32.54 -18.26
N ASN A 215 16.58 31.25 -18.02
CA ASN A 215 16.88 30.59 -16.76
C ASN A 215 17.83 29.40 -16.98
N LEU A 216 18.61 29.07 -15.96
CA LEU A 216 19.44 27.88 -15.90
C LEU A 216 18.91 26.95 -14.81
N LEU A 217 18.34 25.83 -15.25
CA LEU A 217 17.97 24.72 -14.37
C LEU A 217 19.09 23.69 -14.34
N TRP A 218 19.60 23.39 -13.15
CA TRP A 218 20.59 22.34 -12.94
C TRP A 218 20.38 21.64 -11.59
N GLY A 219 20.98 20.47 -11.43
CA GLY A 219 20.74 19.65 -10.25
C GLY A 219 21.49 18.33 -10.27
N ALA A 220 21.21 17.52 -9.25
CA ALA A 220 21.72 16.16 -9.14
C ALA A 220 20.70 15.31 -8.37
N ASP A 221 20.60 14.03 -8.74
CA ASP A 221 19.82 13.04 -8.03
C ASP A 221 20.69 11.81 -7.71
N PHE A 222 20.29 11.10 -6.66
CA PHE A 222 20.82 9.77 -6.36
C PHE A 222 19.71 8.90 -5.77
N GLU A 223 19.79 7.60 -6.04
CA GLU A 223 18.95 6.58 -5.42
C GLU A 223 19.82 5.38 -5.06
N PHE A 224 19.60 4.85 -3.87
CA PHE A 224 20.08 3.53 -3.48
C PHE A 224 18.86 2.64 -3.29
N GLN A 225 18.79 1.58 -4.09
CA GLN A 225 17.74 0.59 -4.02
C GLN A 225 18.33 -0.75 -3.54
N LYS A 226 17.70 -1.32 -2.52
CA LYS A 226 17.93 -2.68 -2.06
C LYS A 226 16.70 -3.49 -2.42
N ASN A 227 16.84 -4.29 -3.47
CA ASN A 227 15.85 -5.30 -3.82
C ASN A 227 16.14 -6.52 -2.96
N GLY A 228 15.25 -6.82 -2.02
CA GLY A 228 15.23 -8.13 -1.38
C GLY A 228 15.03 -9.19 -2.46
N ALA A 229 15.73 -10.32 -2.32
CA ALA A 229 15.44 -11.46 -3.18
C ALA A 229 13.96 -11.83 -3.00
N SER A 230 13.27 -12.13 -4.10
CA SER A 230 11.99 -12.84 -3.98
C SER A 230 12.28 -14.19 -3.34
N VAL A 231 11.71 -14.43 -2.17
CA VAL A 231 11.85 -15.67 -1.42
C VAL A 231 10.60 -16.49 -1.66
N THR A 232 10.80 -17.71 -2.13
CA THR A 232 9.75 -18.73 -2.17
C THR A 232 9.85 -19.56 -0.89
N GLU A 233 8.76 -19.59 -0.14
CA GLU A 233 8.59 -20.44 1.03
C GLU A 233 7.81 -21.69 0.58
N GLU A 234 8.26 -22.86 1.01
CA GLU A 234 7.59 -24.14 0.78
C GLU A 234 6.90 -24.59 2.06
N ALA A 235 5.73 -25.21 1.94
CA ALA A 235 4.97 -25.72 3.07
C ALA A 235 5.05 -27.25 3.24
N ASP A 236 4.84 -27.70 4.47
CA ASP A 236 4.63 -29.11 4.82
C ASP A 236 3.31 -29.59 4.19
N PRO A 237 3.35 -30.52 3.23
CA PRO A 237 2.15 -30.95 2.52
C PRO A 237 1.14 -31.66 3.43
N VAL A 238 1.59 -32.33 4.50
CA VAL A 238 0.67 -33.01 5.43
C VAL A 238 -0.08 -31.98 6.26
N ALA A 239 0.62 -30.98 6.79
CA ALA A 239 0.00 -29.90 7.56
C ALA A 239 -0.98 -29.09 6.71
N PHE A 240 -0.65 -28.84 5.44
CA PHE A 240 -1.55 -28.12 4.54
C PHE A 240 -2.79 -28.94 4.18
N ASP A 241 -2.62 -30.22 3.80
CA ASP A 241 -3.73 -31.06 3.36
C ASP A 241 -4.66 -31.42 4.52
N GLN A 242 -4.12 -31.79 5.69
CA GLN A 242 -4.90 -32.30 6.82
C GLN A 242 -5.36 -31.19 7.78
N ASP A 243 -4.46 -30.26 8.13
CA ASP A 243 -4.73 -29.26 9.16
C ASP A 243 -5.16 -27.92 8.56
N GLY A 244 -4.99 -27.71 7.24
CA GLY A 244 -5.23 -26.41 6.61
C GLY A 244 -4.21 -25.36 7.06
N ILE A 245 -2.97 -25.78 7.33
CA ILE A 245 -1.92 -24.88 7.83
C ILE A 245 -0.78 -24.81 6.81
N PHE A 246 -0.45 -23.61 6.34
CA PHE A 246 0.80 -23.33 5.67
C PHE A 246 1.92 -23.25 6.71
N ARG A 247 2.54 -24.40 6.97
CA ARG A 247 3.70 -24.51 7.86
C ARG A 247 4.97 -24.58 7.02
N THR A 248 5.87 -23.63 7.17
CA THR A 248 7.13 -23.64 6.41
C THR A 248 8.01 -24.82 6.80
N ILE A 249 8.69 -25.42 5.81
CA ILE A 249 9.60 -26.56 5.99
C ILE A 249 11.09 -26.15 6.06
N ASN A 250 11.36 -24.86 6.33
CA ASN A 250 12.72 -24.35 6.51
C ASN A 250 13.40 -24.90 7.78
#